data_AF-A0A937Z820-F1
#
_entry.id   AF-A0A937Z820-F1
#
_cell.length_a   1.000
_cell.length_b   1.000
_cell.length_c   1.000
_cell.angle_alpha   90.00
_cell.angle_beta   90.00
_cell.angle_gamma   90.00
#
_symmetry.space_group_name_H-M   'P 1'
#
loop_
_entity.id
_entity.type
_entity.pdbx_description
1 polymer ?
#
loop_
_entity_poly.entity_id
_entity_poly.type
_entity_poly.pdbx_seq_one_letter_code
_entity_poly.pdbx_strand_id
1 'polypeptide(L)'
;MSAPPARCRAERSRGRCVARCTTRASTQSARKGAHEKATANKGQSMRPPAAGLDSPNGSTTFSCALWERLQPRTVAVRRFEMNREDKPMPAIPVMKFGGTTLEGEFAINPERYQDLLTACDWGDSVEDKCKAGSRCRNQMRAARLAEVAADFVIPQITQGRIPVVITSAFGWATDKWDELAKGLADQPDDREYARLQMTGELRSNSGLALALRGKGYAAMSLTGREAGVLTTRQFRNAGIEAVDATYVAQLVREGIVPIVAGFQGYFHDERTGRDEAAILGRGGSNLTAVALAHALGQRECCMYSDVDGVYDKDPNQFPDAKKYEMIYAQDLWELGKWPGVIQEEAVRYAMKFGIDIWIKHGRRPEVPGTLVLCRTKECIFV
;
A
#
# COMPACT_ATOMS: atom_id res chain seq x y z
N MET A 1 6.78 34.71 22.29
CA MET A 1 5.68 35.33 21.52
C MET A 1 6.01 35.16 20.05
N SER A 2 5.44 34.12 19.43
CA SER A 2 5.71 33.68 18.06
C SER A 2 4.85 34.46 17.06
N ALA A 3 5.47 34.96 15.99
CA ALA A 3 4.79 35.59 14.85
C ALA A 3 4.00 34.55 14.03
N PRO A 4 2.88 34.93 13.39
CA PRO A 4 2.03 33.98 12.65
C PRO A 4 2.61 33.64 11.25
N PRO A 5 2.26 32.49 10.65
CA PRO A 5 2.71 32.13 9.31
C PRO A 5 2.04 32.98 8.22
N ALA A 6 2.80 33.30 7.18
CA ALA A 6 2.37 34.11 6.05
C ALA A 6 1.23 33.43 5.25
N ARG A 7 0.13 34.15 5.03
CA ARG A 7 -0.97 33.71 4.15
C ARG A 7 -0.61 34.02 2.68
N CYS A 8 -0.63 33.00 1.83
CA CYS A 8 -0.65 33.19 0.37
C CYS A 8 -2.11 33.29 -0.12
N ARG A 9 -2.47 34.40 -0.77
CA ARG A 9 -3.71 34.52 -1.55
C ARG A 9 -3.38 34.41 -3.03
N ALA A 10 -4.07 33.52 -3.74
CA ALA A 10 -4.01 33.44 -5.19
C ALA A 10 -5.14 34.30 -5.78
N GLU A 11 -4.80 35.35 -6.54
CA GLU A 11 -5.77 36.06 -7.38
C GLU A 11 -5.60 35.65 -8.84
N ARG A 12 -6.69 35.20 -9.47
CA ARG A 12 -6.74 34.91 -10.89
C ARG A 12 -7.06 36.19 -11.66
N SER A 13 -6.12 36.66 -12.48
CA SER A 13 -6.47 37.50 -13.62
C SER A 13 -5.65 37.09 -14.86
N ARG A 14 -6.37 36.78 -15.93
CA ARG A 14 -5.93 36.65 -17.33
C ARG A 14 -4.57 35.97 -17.58
N GLY A 15 -4.48 34.70 -17.20
CA GLY A 15 -3.64 33.73 -17.92
C GLY A 15 -2.14 33.63 -17.55
N ARG A 16 -1.68 34.22 -16.44
CA ARG A 16 -0.31 33.97 -15.92
C ARG A 16 -0.30 33.93 -14.38
N CYS A 17 0.26 32.86 -13.80
CA CYS A 17 0.60 32.80 -12.37
C CYS A 17 2.01 33.36 -12.16
N VAL A 18 2.17 34.37 -11.30
CA VAL A 18 3.47 34.85 -10.83
C VAL A 18 3.47 34.84 -9.30
N ALA A 19 4.33 34.02 -8.69
CA ALA A 19 4.60 34.10 -7.26
C ALA A 19 5.74 35.09 -7.02
N ARG A 20 5.53 36.14 -6.23
CA ARG A 20 6.61 37.01 -5.72
C ARG A 20 6.88 36.66 -4.26
N CYS A 21 8.07 36.15 -3.97
CA CYS A 21 8.64 36.10 -2.62
C CYS A 21 9.62 37.26 -2.46
N THR A 22 9.40 38.14 -1.49
CA THR A 22 10.36 39.17 -1.09
C THR A 22 11.07 38.73 0.18
N THR A 23 12.39 38.48 0.12
CA THR A 23 13.24 38.33 1.30
C THR A 23 13.89 39.68 1.63
N ARG A 24 13.77 40.13 2.88
CA ARG A 24 14.57 41.25 3.42
C ARG A 24 15.87 40.68 3.98
N ALA A 25 17.00 41.17 3.48
CA ALA A 25 18.31 40.96 4.07
C ALA A 25 18.50 41.89 5.29
N SER A 26 19.11 41.38 6.37
CA SER A 26 19.60 42.19 7.49
C SER A 26 21.09 41.93 7.72
N THR A 27 21.89 42.97 7.55
CA THR A 27 23.31 43.07 7.92
C THR A 27 23.47 43.48 9.39
N GLN A 28 24.40 42.86 10.13
CA GLN A 28 25.25 43.44 11.20
C GLN A 28 26.16 42.31 11.76
N SER A 29 27.49 42.34 11.55
CA SER A 29 28.53 43.04 12.35
C SER A 29 29.02 42.25 13.57
N ALA A 30 30.25 41.72 13.53
CA ALA A 30 31.22 41.79 14.64
C ALA A 30 32.67 41.44 14.22
N ARG A 31 33.57 42.36 14.60
CA ARG A 31 35.06 42.38 14.69
C ARG A 31 35.64 41.15 15.45
N LYS A 32 36.93 40.77 15.49
CA LYS A 32 38.27 41.32 15.21
C LYS A 32 39.28 40.15 15.44
N GLY A 33 40.48 40.18 14.86
CA GLY A 33 41.66 39.46 15.42
C GLY A 33 42.64 38.90 14.40
N ALA A 34 43.85 39.45 14.38
CA ALA A 34 44.95 39.18 13.45
C ALA A 34 45.93 38.10 13.97
N HIS A 35 46.60 37.36 13.07
CA HIS A 35 48.07 37.33 12.87
C HIS A 35 48.57 36.04 12.18
N GLU A 36 49.39 36.28 11.15
CA GLU A 36 50.66 35.62 10.80
C GLU A 36 50.79 34.22 10.15
N LYS A 37 51.54 34.31 9.03
CA LYS A 37 52.66 33.50 8.53
C LYS A 37 52.45 32.57 7.34
N ALA A 38 53.22 32.93 6.31
CA ALA A 38 53.46 32.29 5.05
C ALA A 38 54.35 31.04 5.18
N THR A 39 54.24 30.12 4.22
CA THR A 39 55.34 29.73 3.34
C THR A 39 54.81 28.97 2.12
N ALA A 40 55.46 29.22 0.98
CA ALA A 40 55.18 28.69 -0.33
C ALA A 40 55.80 27.29 -0.54
N ASN A 41 55.24 26.50 -1.45
CA ASN A 41 56.07 25.68 -2.31
C ASN A 41 55.48 25.51 -3.72
N LYS A 42 56.39 25.48 -4.69
CA LYS A 42 56.20 25.64 -6.15
C LYS A 42 55.75 24.35 -6.85
N GLY A 43 55.01 24.50 -7.94
CA GLY A 43 54.80 23.48 -8.98
C GLY A 43 54.07 24.05 -10.20
N GLN A 44 54.80 24.18 -11.31
CA GLN A 44 54.41 24.79 -12.61
C GLN A 44 53.31 23.99 -13.34
N SER A 45 52.25 24.67 -13.81
CA SER A 45 51.93 25.02 -15.22
C SER A 45 51.64 23.87 -16.20
N MET A 46 50.37 23.73 -16.60
CA MET A 46 49.94 23.88 -18.01
C MET A 46 48.44 24.22 -18.08
N ARG A 47 48.10 25.31 -18.78
CA ARG A 47 46.73 25.70 -19.17
C ARG A 47 46.39 25.12 -20.54
N PRO A 48 45.09 24.90 -20.81
CA PRO A 48 44.44 25.39 -22.02
C PRO A 48 43.38 26.49 -21.69
N PRO A 49 42.84 27.20 -22.70
CA PRO A 49 42.61 28.64 -22.63
C PRO A 49 41.21 29.06 -22.19
N ALA A 50 41.14 30.35 -21.88
CA ALA A 50 40.00 31.11 -21.41
C ALA A 50 38.99 31.45 -22.52
N ALA A 51 37.72 31.47 -22.16
CA ALA A 51 36.69 32.43 -22.62
C ALA A 51 35.58 32.33 -21.56
N GLY A 52 35.39 33.31 -20.69
CA GLY A 52 34.83 34.61 -21.03
C GLY A 52 33.53 34.71 -20.24
N LEU A 53 33.61 35.34 -19.07
CA LEU A 53 32.44 35.76 -18.30
C LEU A 53 31.73 36.85 -19.08
N ASP A 54 30.50 36.59 -19.50
CA ASP A 54 29.49 37.62 -19.69
C ASP A 54 28.16 37.09 -19.13
N SER A 55 27.72 37.65 -18.01
CA SER A 55 26.30 37.72 -17.69
C SER A 55 25.73 38.89 -18.48
N PRO A 56 24.53 38.76 -19.08
CA PRO A 56 23.36 39.18 -18.29
C PRO A 56 22.05 38.45 -18.61
N ASN A 57 21.18 38.35 -17.59
CA ASN A 57 19.71 38.36 -17.69
C ASN A 57 19.06 37.61 -18.86
N GLY A 58 18.67 36.35 -18.62
CA GLY A 58 17.74 35.62 -19.48
C GLY A 58 16.83 34.73 -18.63
N SER A 59 15.56 35.09 -18.53
CA SER A 59 14.52 34.24 -17.95
C SER A 59 14.33 32.99 -18.83
N THR A 60 14.88 31.85 -18.42
CA THR A 60 14.57 30.57 -19.05
C THR A 60 13.18 30.13 -18.59
N THR A 61 12.18 30.49 -19.40
CA THR A 61 10.87 29.86 -19.36
C THR A 61 11.05 28.40 -19.77
N PHE A 62 10.92 27.48 -18.81
CA PHE A 62 10.70 26.07 -19.14
C PHE A 62 9.38 25.99 -19.91
N SER A 63 9.47 25.74 -21.22
CA SER A 63 8.32 25.52 -22.08
C SER A 63 7.56 24.28 -21.60
N CYS A 64 6.28 24.44 -21.24
CA CYS A 64 5.35 23.34 -20.93
C CYS A 64 5.35 22.23 -21.99
N ALA A 65 5.74 22.54 -23.23
CA ALA A 65 5.72 21.58 -24.34
C ALA A 65 6.74 20.43 -24.18
N LEU A 66 7.84 20.63 -23.43
CA LEU A 66 8.82 19.56 -23.17
C LEU A 66 8.36 18.63 -22.03
N TRP A 67 7.60 19.17 -21.06
CA TRP A 67 6.99 18.39 -19.98
C TRP A 67 5.83 17.52 -20.49
N GLU A 68 5.05 18.00 -21.46
CA GLU A 68 3.98 17.22 -22.11
C GLU A 68 4.52 16.08 -22.99
N ARG A 69 5.67 16.27 -23.66
CA ARG A 69 6.30 15.23 -24.49
C ARG A 69 6.99 14.12 -23.70
N LEU A 70 7.30 14.35 -22.43
CA LEU A 70 7.89 13.38 -21.51
C LEU A 70 6.84 12.65 -20.65
N GLN A 71 5.55 12.96 -20.81
CA GLN A 71 4.49 12.14 -20.21
C GLN A 71 4.52 10.75 -20.86
N PRO A 72 4.64 9.65 -20.10
CA PRO A 72 4.40 8.31 -20.64
C PRO A 72 3.02 8.33 -21.30
N ARG A 73 2.92 7.84 -22.55
CA ARG A 73 1.66 7.79 -23.32
C ARG A 73 0.53 7.41 -22.38
N THR A 74 -0.31 8.38 -22.05
CA THR A 74 -1.41 8.21 -21.13
C THR A 74 -2.32 7.16 -21.75
N VAL A 75 -2.28 5.94 -21.22
CA VAL A 75 -3.39 5.01 -21.41
C VAL A 75 -4.60 5.80 -20.94
N ALA A 76 -5.54 6.08 -21.84
CA ALA A 76 -6.76 6.81 -21.50
C ALA A 76 -7.46 6.01 -20.40
N VAL A 77 -7.29 6.46 -19.16
CA VAL A 77 -7.87 5.81 -18.00
C VAL A 77 -9.36 6.04 -18.09
N ARG A 78 -10.13 4.98 -18.30
CA ARG A 78 -11.59 5.06 -18.32
C ARG A 78 -12.03 5.43 -16.91
N ARG A 79 -12.48 6.67 -16.73
CA ARG A 79 -13.32 7.01 -15.57
C ARG A 79 -14.69 6.43 -15.85
N PHE A 80 -15.16 5.58 -14.95
CA PHE A 80 -16.54 5.12 -15.01
C PHE A 80 -17.43 6.31 -14.68
N GLU A 81 -18.29 6.72 -15.62
CA GLU A 81 -19.30 7.74 -15.36
C GLU A 81 -20.34 7.15 -14.42
N MET A 82 -20.13 7.30 -13.12
CA MET A 82 -21.20 7.12 -12.14
C MET A 82 -22.17 8.29 -12.31
N ASN A 83 -23.41 7.98 -12.70
CA ASN A 83 -24.50 8.97 -12.76
C ASN A 83 -24.57 9.71 -11.42
N ARG A 84 -24.36 11.04 -11.47
CA ARG A 84 -24.16 11.92 -10.30
C ARG A 84 -25.46 12.35 -9.59
N GLU A 85 -26.60 11.82 -9.99
CA GLU A 85 -27.90 12.14 -9.38
C GLU A 85 -28.21 11.15 -8.25
N ASP A 86 -28.41 11.65 -7.03
CA ASP A 86 -29.13 11.16 -5.82
C ASP A 86 -29.43 9.66 -5.60
N LYS A 87 -28.79 8.76 -6.34
CA LYS A 87 -28.93 7.32 -6.18
C LYS A 87 -28.09 6.87 -4.99
N PRO A 88 -28.62 6.00 -4.11
CA PRO A 88 -27.82 5.41 -3.05
C PRO A 88 -26.58 4.76 -3.68
N MET A 89 -25.41 4.98 -3.07
CA MET A 89 -24.17 4.39 -3.56
C MET A 89 -24.36 2.88 -3.71
N PRO A 90 -23.96 2.28 -4.85
CA PRO A 90 -23.96 0.83 -4.96
C PRO A 90 -23.08 0.24 -3.85
N ALA A 91 -23.38 -1.00 -3.44
CA ALA A 91 -22.56 -1.72 -2.48
C ALA A 91 -21.09 -1.63 -2.87
N ILE A 92 -20.21 -1.40 -1.89
CA ILE A 92 -18.77 -1.19 -2.09
C ILE A 92 -18.08 -2.51 -1.70
N PRO A 93 -17.70 -3.38 -2.66
CA PRO A 93 -17.05 -4.63 -2.30
C PRO A 93 -15.72 -4.35 -1.60
N VAL A 94 -15.52 -4.90 -0.42
CA VAL A 94 -14.25 -4.81 0.31
C VAL A 94 -13.51 -6.14 0.16
N MET A 95 -12.36 -6.11 -0.49
CA MET A 95 -11.65 -7.31 -0.95
C MET A 95 -10.20 -7.30 -0.45
N LYS A 96 -9.83 -8.26 0.40
CA LYS A 96 -8.47 -8.43 0.89
C LYS A 96 -7.76 -9.57 0.17
N PHE A 97 -6.53 -9.35 -0.28
CA PHE A 97 -5.69 -10.39 -0.88
C PHE A 97 -4.49 -10.71 0.02
N GLY A 98 -4.31 -11.99 0.35
CA GLY A 98 -3.17 -12.50 1.11
C GLY A 98 -1.85 -12.46 0.34
N GLY A 99 -0.74 -12.52 1.05
CA GLY A 99 0.59 -12.41 0.44
C GLY A 99 0.92 -13.53 -0.52
N THR A 100 0.57 -14.77 -0.16
CA THR A 100 0.71 -15.96 -1.04
C THR A 100 -0.17 -15.86 -2.28
N THR A 101 -1.35 -15.24 -2.16
CA THR A 101 -2.24 -14.95 -3.30
C THR A 101 -1.62 -13.95 -4.29
N LEU A 102 -0.77 -13.04 -3.83
CA LEU A 102 -0.14 -11.98 -4.63
C LEU A 102 1.27 -12.33 -5.13
N GLU A 103 1.97 -13.27 -4.48
CA GLU A 103 3.40 -13.60 -4.73
C GLU A 103 3.69 -14.13 -6.15
N GLY A 104 2.68 -14.64 -6.85
CA GLY A 104 2.87 -15.37 -8.11
C GLY A 104 2.82 -16.88 -7.92
N GLU A 105 3.22 -17.64 -8.93
CA GLU A 105 3.10 -19.11 -8.92
C GLU A 105 4.10 -19.82 -8.00
N PHE A 106 5.13 -19.11 -7.54
CA PHE A 106 6.20 -19.62 -6.70
C PHE A 106 5.71 -20.44 -5.50
N ALA A 107 4.63 -20.01 -4.87
CA ALA A 107 4.12 -20.63 -3.65
C ALA A 107 3.27 -21.90 -3.90
N ILE A 108 2.87 -22.20 -5.15
CA ILE A 108 1.77 -23.14 -5.42
C ILE A 108 2.06 -24.11 -6.57
N ASN A 109 2.82 -23.72 -7.61
CA ASN A 109 3.19 -24.60 -8.72
C ASN A 109 4.72 -24.67 -8.90
N PRO A 110 5.41 -25.59 -8.19
CA PRO A 110 6.85 -25.75 -8.26
C PRO A 110 7.37 -26.15 -9.65
N GLU A 111 6.57 -26.88 -10.44
CA GLU A 111 6.96 -27.34 -11.78
C GLU A 111 6.98 -26.19 -12.77
N ARG A 112 5.92 -25.38 -12.81
CA ARG A 112 5.88 -24.18 -13.66
C ARG A 112 6.92 -23.14 -13.24
N TYR A 113 7.24 -23.10 -11.95
CA TYR A 113 8.37 -22.35 -11.44
C TYR A 113 9.70 -22.88 -11.97
N GLN A 114 9.90 -24.19 -11.97
CA GLN A 114 11.10 -24.83 -12.53
C GLN A 114 11.25 -24.54 -14.02
N ASP A 115 10.17 -24.54 -14.80
CA ASP A 115 10.19 -24.19 -16.23
C ASP A 115 10.64 -22.73 -16.45
N LEU A 116 10.09 -21.81 -15.68
CA LEU A 116 10.43 -20.38 -15.73
C LEU A 116 11.87 -20.12 -15.29
N LEU A 117 12.37 -20.85 -14.30
CA LEU A 117 13.78 -20.83 -13.93
C LEU A 117 14.67 -21.41 -15.03
N THR A 118 14.25 -22.49 -15.67
CA THR A 118 15.02 -23.13 -16.76
C THR A 118 15.11 -22.21 -17.97
N ALA A 119 14.08 -21.39 -18.22
CA ALA A 119 14.08 -20.38 -19.27
C ALA A 119 14.86 -19.10 -18.93
N CYS A 120 15.31 -18.92 -17.68
CA CYS A 120 16.07 -17.73 -17.30
C CYS A 120 17.49 -17.76 -17.85
N ASP A 121 17.90 -16.64 -18.44
CA ASP A 121 19.31 -16.37 -18.66
C ASP A 121 19.97 -16.01 -17.33
N TRP A 122 20.65 -17.00 -16.76
CA TRP A 122 21.27 -16.94 -15.44
C TRP A 122 22.59 -16.15 -15.43
N GLY A 123 23.21 -15.96 -16.60
CA GLY A 123 24.59 -15.48 -16.70
C GLY A 123 25.60 -16.36 -15.98
N ASP A 124 26.86 -15.93 -16.02
CA ASP A 124 27.98 -16.75 -15.53
C ASP A 124 28.31 -16.45 -14.05
N SER A 125 28.11 -15.20 -13.61
CA SER A 125 28.48 -14.78 -12.24
C SER A 125 27.39 -15.08 -11.21
N VAL A 126 27.78 -15.18 -9.93
CA VAL A 126 26.83 -15.30 -8.81
C VAL A 126 25.88 -14.09 -8.77
N GLU A 127 26.40 -12.90 -9.08
CA GLU A 127 25.59 -11.68 -9.11
C GLU A 127 24.54 -11.71 -10.22
N ASP A 128 24.89 -12.21 -11.41
CA ASP A 128 23.97 -12.36 -12.52
C ASP A 128 22.85 -13.33 -12.16
N LYS A 129 23.18 -14.43 -11.48
CA LYS A 129 22.20 -15.41 -10.99
C LYS A 129 21.22 -14.78 -10.01
N CYS A 130 21.72 -14.00 -9.04
CA CYS A 130 20.86 -13.27 -8.09
C CYS A 130 19.93 -12.27 -8.79
N LYS A 131 20.45 -11.53 -9.77
CA LYS A 131 19.67 -10.59 -10.59
C LYS A 131 18.62 -11.32 -11.43
N ALA A 132 18.99 -12.42 -12.08
CA ALA A 132 18.11 -13.24 -12.91
C ALA A 132 16.93 -13.79 -12.09
N GLY A 133 17.20 -14.39 -10.92
CA GLY A 133 16.15 -14.87 -10.03
C GLY A 133 15.23 -13.74 -9.54
N SER A 134 15.76 -12.55 -9.27
CA SER A 134 14.95 -11.37 -8.92
C SER A 134 14.04 -10.92 -10.07
N ARG A 135 14.56 -10.88 -11.30
CA ARG A 135 13.78 -10.55 -12.51
C ARG A 135 12.64 -11.54 -12.73
N CYS A 136 12.93 -12.84 -12.65
CA CYS A 136 11.96 -13.91 -12.81
C CYS A 136 10.79 -13.77 -11.81
N ARG A 137 11.10 -13.56 -10.51
CA ARG A 137 10.08 -13.32 -9.48
C ARG A 137 9.23 -12.09 -9.77
N ASN A 138 9.83 -10.99 -10.24
CA ASN A 138 9.08 -9.78 -10.57
C ASN A 138 8.16 -9.98 -11.78
N GLN A 139 8.58 -10.75 -12.79
CA GLN A 139 7.73 -11.11 -13.92
C GLN A 139 6.51 -11.94 -13.49
N MET A 140 6.71 -12.92 -12.60
CA MET A 140 5.62 -13.73 -12.04
C MET A 140 4.65 -12.89 -11.21
N ARG A 141 5.15 -11.99 -10.36
CA ARG A 141 4.32 -11.05 -9.59
C ARG A 141 3.53 -10.14 -10.52
N ALA A 142 4.16 -9.63 -11.59
CA ALA A 142 3.47 -8.78 -12.56
C ALA A 142 2.34 -9.54 -13.28
N ALA A 143 2.60 -10.77 -13.75
CA ALA A 143 1.58 -11.63 -14.33
C ALA A 143 0.45 -11.88 -13.33
N ARG A 144 0.79 -12.19 -12.09
CA ARG A 144 -0.19 -12.49 -11.05
C ARG A 144 -1.06 -11.29 -10.67
N LEU A 145 -0.48 -10.10 -10.55
CA LEU A 145 -1.25 -8.88 -10.31
C LEU A 145 -2.19 -8.57 -11.49
N ALA A 146 -1.77 -8.88 -12.72
CA ALA A 146 -2.63 -8.74 -13.89
C ALA A 146 -3.81 -9.74 -13.88
N GLU A 147 -3.60 -10.98 -13.39
CA GLU A 147 -4.67 -11.96 -13.14
C GLU A 147 -5.62 -11.47 -12.03
N VAL A 148 -5.09 -11.02 -10.89
CA VAL A 148 -5.92 -10.48 -9.78
C VAL A 148 -6.80 -9.33 -10.28
N ALA A 149 -6.23 -8.42 -11.07
CA ALA A 149 -6.98 -7.34 -11.69
C ALA A 149 -8.09 -7.87 -12.62
N ALA A 150 -7.78 -8.83 -13.49
CA ALA A 150 -8.71 -9.37 -14.49
C ALA A 150 -9.83 -10.23 -13.89
N ASP A 151 -9.51 -11.07 -12.92
CA ASP A 151 -10.41 -12.13 -12.45
C ASP A 151 -11.25 -11.68 -11.25
N PHE A 152 -10.80 -10.69 -10.49
CA PHE A 152 -11.45 -10.28 -9.24
C PHE A 152 -11.91 -8.83 -9.26
N VAL A 153 -11.04 -7.89 -9.67
CA VAL A 153 -11.33 -6.45 -9.54
C VAL A 153 -12.16 -5.92 -10.70
N ILE A 154 -11.72 -6.15 -11.95
CA ILE A 154 -12.39 -5.68 -13.16
C ILE A 154 -13.84 -6.16 -13.25
N PRO A 155 -14.18 -7.43 -12.91
CA PRO A 155 -15.57 -7.89 -12.92
C PRO A 155 -16.49 -7.05 -12.02
N GLN A 156 -16.01 -6.60 -10.85
CA GLN A 156 -16.78 -5.70 -9.98
C GLN A 156 -17.08 -4.38 -10.69
N ILE A 157 -16.06 -3.79 -11.32
CA ILE A 157 -16.18 -2.53 -12.07
C ILE A 157 -17.18 -2.68 -13.21
N THR A 158 -17.12 -3.78 -13.97
CA THR A 158 -18.06 -4.05 -15.06
C THR A 158 -19.50 -4.24 -14.60
N GLN A 159 -19.69 -4.63 -13.34
CA GLN A 159 -21.00 -4.72 -12.68
C GLN A 159 -21.44 -3.39 -12.03
N GLY A 160 -20.72 -2.29 -12.28
CA GLY A 160 -21.03 -0.96 -11.75
C GLY A 160 -20.65 -0.77 -10.28
N ARG A 161 -19.80 -1.64 -9.72
CA ARG A 161 -19.31 -1.56 -8.35
C ARG A 161 -17.83 -1.18 -8.33
N ILE A 162 -17.45 -0.18 -7.53
CA ILE A 162 -16.05 0.19 -7.35
C ILE A 162 -15.55 -0.44 -6.05
N PRO A 163 -14.71 -1.51 -6.13
CA PRO A 163 -14.25 -2.20 -4.93
C PRO A 163 -13.16 -1.41 -4.21
N VAL A 164 -13.09 -1.58 -2.89
CA VAL A 164 -11.94 -1.21 -2.07
C VAL A 164 -11.08 -2.44 -1.89
N VAL A 165 -9.83 -2.37 -2.34
CA VAL A 165 -8.91 -3.50 -2.34
C VAL A 165 -7.86 -3.32 -1.24
N ILE A 166 -7.64 -4.35 -0.43
CA ILE A 166 -6.61 -4.40 0.60
C ILE A 166 -5.58 -5.45 0.19
N THR A 167 -4.29 -5.11 0.20
CA THR A 167 -3.21 -6.06 -0.12
C THR A 167 -2.29 -6.29 1.08
N SER A 168 -1.90 -7.55 1.28
CA SER A 168 -0.76 -7.91 2.13
C SER A 168 0.56 -7.81 1.34
N ALA A 169 1.70 -7.84 2.04
CA ALA A 169 3.00 -7.94 1.39
C ALA A 169 3.12 -9.21 0.52
N PHE A 170 3.96 -9.17 -0.50
CA PHE A 170 4.24 -10.30 -1.38
C PHE A 170 4.89 -11.47 -0.61
N GLY A 171 4.18 -12.62 -0.53
CA GLY A 171 4.70 -13.87 0.03
C GLY A 171 5.38 -13.68 1.40
N TRP A 172 6.64 -14.08 1.48
CA TRP A 172 7.49 -14.04 2.67
C TRP A 172 8.13 -12.67 2.97
N ALA A 173 7.73 -11.60 2.28
CA ALA A 173 8.40 -10.31 2.42
C ALA A 173 8.40 -9.77 3.87
N THR A 174 7.32 -9.98 4.63
CA THR A 174 7.25 -9.58 6.04
C THR A 174 8.26 -10.32 6.91
N ASP A 175 8.49 -11.61 6.67
CA ASP A 175 9.45 -12.43 7.40
C ASP A 175 10.88 -12.06 7.00
N LYS A 176 11.13 -11.82 5.70
CA LYS A 176 12.41 -11.33 5.19
C LYS A 176 12.85 -10.01 5.86
N TRP A 177 11.91 -9.09 6.07
CA TRP A 177 12.19 -7.81 6.70
C TRP A 177 12.38 -7.93 8.22
N ASP A 178 11.69 -8.87 8.86
CA ASP A 178 11.94 -9.25 10.26
C ASP A 178 13.34 -9.84 10.45
N GLU A 179 13.78 -10.73 9.55
CA GLU A 179 15.15 -11.28 9.53
C GLU A 179 16.20 -10.17 9.40
N LEU A 180 15.99 -9.22 8.48
CA LEU A 180 16.90 -8.08 8.32
C LEU A 180 16.96 -7.25 9.60
N ALA A 181 15.82 -6.93 10.22
CA ALA A 181 15.78 -6.15 11.45
C ALA A 181 16.56 -6.83 12.58
N LYS A 182 16.33 -8.14 12.78
CA LYS A 182 17.05 -8.95 13.78
C LYS A 182 18.54 -9.07 13.49
N GLY A 183 18.94 -9.08 12.22
CA GLY A 183 20.34 -9.07 11.81
C GLY A 183 21.05 -7.72 12.06
N LEU A 184 20.30 -6.63 12.21
CA LEU A 184 20.84 -5.29 12.47
C LEU A 184 20.95 -4.97 13.97
N ALA A 185 20.03 -5.49 14.79
CA ALA A 185 20.03 -5.28 16.24
C ALA A 185 19.24 -6.39 16.96
N ASP A 186 19.71 -6.81 18.14
CA ASP A 186 18.99 -7.77 19.00
C ASP A 186 17.61 -7.25 19.42
N GLN A 187 17.51 -5.93 19.64
CA GLN A 187 16.27 -5.22 19.95
C GLN A 187 16.13 -4.03 19.00
N PRO A 188 15.56 -4.23 17.80
CA PRO A 188 15.35 -3.14 16.85
C PRO A 188 14.40 -2.09 17.42
N ASP A 189 14.71 -0.82 17.19
CA ASP A 189 13.80 0.28 17.50
C ASP A 189 12.41 0.04 16.88
N ASP A 190 11.37 0.17 17.69
CA ASP A 190 10.01 -0.22 17.29
C ASP A 190 9.44 0.65 16.17
N ARG A 191 9.81 1.93 16.13
CA ARG A 191 9.35 2.85 15.10
C ARG A 191 9.99 2.52 13.77
N GLU A 192 11.30 2.32 13.73
CA GLU A 192 11.99 1.97 12.48
C GLU A 192 11.65 0.54 12.03
N TYR A 193 11.43 -0.39 12.97
CA TYR A 193 10.91 -1.72 12.66
C TYR A 193 9.56 -1.64 11.96
N ALA A 194 8.60 -0.89 12.51
CA ALA A 194 7.28 -0.72 11.89
C ALA A 194 7.40 -0.17 10.46
N ARG A 195 8.24 0.85 10.25
CA ARG A 195 8.49 1.44 8.93
C ARG A 195 9.09 0.46 7.93
N LEU A 196 10.05 -0.37 8.37
CA LEU A 196 10.66 -1.39 7.53
C LEU A 196 9.60 -2.41 7.06
N GLN A 197 8.77 -2.91 7.99
CA GLN A 197 7.72 -3.89 7.69
C GLN A 197 6.70 -3.35 6.67
N MET A 198 6.24 -2.10 6.84
CA MET A 198 5.25 -1.47 5.95
C MET A 198 5.67 -1.42 4.48
N THR A 199 6.98 -1.47 4.18
CA THR A 199 7.46 -1.47 2.80
C THR A 199 6.99 -2.68 2.00
N GLY A 200 6.62 -3.78 2.67
CA GLY A 200 6.10 -4.99 2.02
C GLY A 200 4.80 -4.73 1.27
N GLU A 201 3.80 -4.21 1.98
CA GLU A 201 2.46 -3.93 1.47
C GLU A 201 2.45 -2.79 0.45
N LEU A 202 3.35 -1.80 0.61
CA LEU A 202 3.51 -0.72 -0.36
C LEU A 202 3.98 -1.20 -1.74
N ARG A 203 4.69 -2.32 -1.82
CA ARG A 203 5.10 -2.91 -3.12
C ARG A 203 3.92 -3.60 -3.79
N SER A 204 3.06 -4.27 -3.02
CA SER A 204 1.94 -5.04 -3.59
C SER A 204 0.77 -4.14 -3.99
N ASN A 205 0.42 -3.12 -3.18
CA ASN A 205 -0.70 -2.24 -3.49
C ASN A 205 -0.42 -1.37 -4.74
N SER A 206 0.79 -0.82 -4.84
CA SER A 206 1.23 0.00 -5.97
C SER A 206 1.39 -0.84 -7.23
N GLY A 207 1.90 -2.07 -7.10
CA GLY A 207 1.94 -3.04 -8.19
C GLY A 207 0.56 -3.35 -8.75
N LEU A 208 -0.43 -3.62 -7.90
CA LEU A 208 -1.80 -3.88 -8.35
C LEU A 208 -2.43 -2.63 -8.99
N ALA A 209 -2.13 -1.44 -8.47
CA ALA A 209 -2.61 -0.18 -9.04
C ALA A 209 -2.02 0.02 -10.44
N LEU A 210 -0.73 -0.24 -10.64
CA LEU A 210 -0.09 -0.22 -11.96
C LEU A 210 -0.73 -1.24 -12.92
N ALA A 211 -1.04 -2.46 -12.46
CA ALA A 211 -1.68 -3.48 -13.28
C ALA A 211 -3.07 -3.05 -13.77
N LEU A 212 -3.90 -2.49 -12.89
CA LEU A 212 -5.23 -1.96 -13.25
C LEU A 212 -5.12 -0.78 -14.23
N ARG A 213 -4.21 0.16 -13.95
CA ARG A 213 -3.98 1.32 -14.83
C ARG A 213 -3.45 0.92 -16.19
N GLY A 214 -2.56 -0.07 -16.26
CA GLY A 214 -2.08 -0.66 -17.50
C GLY A 214 -3.19 -1.30 -18.34
N LYS A 215 -4.27 -1.76 -17.69
CA LYS A 215 -5.50 -2.26 -18.33
C LYS A 215 -6.55 -1.16 -18.60
N GLY A 216 -6.24 0.10 -18.32
CA GLY A 216 -7.12 1.25 -18.58
C GLY A 216 -8.13 1.58 -17.49
N TYR A 217 -8.00 1.00 -16.28
CA TYR A 217 -8.89 1.27 -15.14
C TYR A 217 -8.26 2.23 -14.15
N ALA A 218 -9.04 3.17 -13.63
CA ALA A 218 -8.56 4.12 -12.62
C ALA A 218 -8.33 3.39 -11.29
N ALA A 219 -7.09 3.41 -10.81
CA ALA A 219 -6.73 2.88 -9.50
C ALA A 219 -5.71 3.78 -8.82
N MET A 220 -5.72 3.79 -7.49
CA MET A 220 -4.81 4.56 -6.64
C MET A 220 -4.40 3.74 -5.41
N SER A 221 -3.09 3.56 -5.22
CA SER A 221 -2.55 2.94 -4.02
C SER A 221 -2.57 3.91 -2.85
N LEU A 222 -2.97 3.45 -1.67
CA LEU A 222 -3.01 4.23 -0.43
C LEU A 222 -2.21 3.54 0.67
N THR A 223 -1.49 4.34 1.45
CA THR A 223 -1.00 3.96 2.78
C THR A 223 -2.16 3.82 3.78
N GLY A 224 -1.92 3.22 4.94
CA GLY A 224 -2.92 3.13 6.01
C GLY A 224 -3.33 4.51 6.52
N ARG A 225 -2.37 5.45 6.57
CA ARG A 225 -2.62 6.86 6.89
C ARG A 225 -3.49 7.55 5.85
N GLU A 226 -3.20 7.38 4.57
CA GLU A 226 -4.02 7.95 3.49
C GLU A 226 -5.42 7.31 3.42
N ALA A 227 -5.56 6.06 3.89
CA ALA A 227 -6.85 5.39 4.06
C ALA A 227 -7.57 5.72 5.38
N GLY A 228 -6.97 6.57 6.23
CA GLY A 228 -7.58 7.06 7.47
C GLY A 228 -7.57 6.07 8.63
N VAL A 229 -6.71 5.04 8.63
CA VAL A 229 -6.63 4.03 9.70
C VAL A 229 -5.91 4.59 10.92
N LEU A 230 -6.66 5.13 11.87
CA LEU A 230 -6.15 5.64 13.14
C LEU A 230 -5.95 4.50 14.13
N THR A 231 -4.77 4.45 14.74
CA THR A 231 -4.37 3.40 15.67
C THR A 231 -4.10 3.93 17.06
N THR A 232 -4.03 3.00 18.01
CA THR A 232 -3.45 3.27 19.32
C THR A 232 -1.98 3.69 19.18
N ARG A 233 -1.45 4.36 20.21
CA ARG A 233 -0.09 4.93 20.22
C ARG A 233 1.00 3.87 20.49
N GLN A 234 1.04 2.82 19.68
CA GLN A 234 2.12 1.83 19.66
C GLN A 234 2.62 1.65 18.23
N PHE A 235 3.92 1.46 18.04
CA PHE A 235 4.48 1.21 16.71
C PHE A 235 4.25 -0.24 16.26
N ARG A 236 4.35 -1.20 17.19
CA ARG A 236 4.10 -2.63 16.95
C ARG A 236 2.76 -3.05 17.54
N ASN A 237 2.05 -3.93 16.85
CA ASN A 237 0.78 -4.53 17.30
C ASN A 237 -0.26 -3.49 17.77
N ALA A 238 -0.39 -2.38 17.05
CA ALA A 238 -1.34 -1.34 17.38
C ALA A 238 -2.78 -1.82 17.13
N GLY A 239 -3.71 -1.43 17.99
CA GLY A 239 -5.15 -1.59 17.76
C GLY A 239 -5.69 -0.47 16.87
N ILE A 240 -6.82 -0.71 16.19
CA ILE A 240 -7.53 0.34 15.44
C ILE A 240 -8.48 1.08 16.38
N GLU A 241 -8.28 2.39 16.52
CA GLU A 241 -9.16 3.27 17.30
C GLU A 241 -10.34 3.76 16.44
N ALA A 242 -10.06 4.21 15.23
CA ALA A 242 -11.05 4.72 14.28
C ALA A 242 -10.55 4.58 12.84
N VAL A 243 -11.48 4.66 11.88
CA VAL A 243 -11.16 4.74 10.46
C VAL A 243 -11.92 5.89 9.83
N ASP A 244 -11.20 6.93 9.38
CA ASP A 244 -11.78 7.99 8.55
C ASP A 244 -11.75 7.56 7.08
N ALA A 245 -12.81 6.90 6.63
CA ALA A 245 -12.94 6.43 5.26
C ALA A 245 -13.36 7.53 4.25
N THR A 246 -13.34 8.82 4.62
CA THR A 246 -13.82 9.92 3.77
C THR A 246 -13.10 9.96 2.42
N TYR A 247 -11.77 9.88 2.43
CA TYR A 247 -10.97 9.91 1.20
C TYR A 247 -11.15 8.64 0.36
N VAL A 248 -11.23 7.48 1.01
CA VAL A 248 -11.52 6.20 0.34
C VAL A 248 -12.88 6.26 -0.36
N ALA A 249 -13.92 6.72 0.34
CA ALA A 249 -15.26 6.88 -0.22
C ALA A 249 -15.31 7.92 -1.35
N GLN A 250 -14.50 8.98 -1.28
CA GLN A 250 -14.36 9.94 -2.38
C GLN A 250 -13.81 9.26 -3.64
N LEU A 251 -12.72 8.48 -3.53
CA LEU A 251 -12.14 7.77 -4.67
C LEU A 251 -13.14 6.80 -5.30
N VAL A 252 -13.87 6.06 -4.47
CA VAL A 252 -14.95 5.17 -4.92
C VAL A 252 -15.99 5.93 -5.73
N ARG A 253 -16.46 7.08 -5.25
CA ARG A 253 -17.43 7.96 -5.96
C ARG A 253 -16.87 8.53 -7.27
N GLU A 254 -15.56 8.71 -7.37
CA GLU A 254 -14.88 9.17 -8.58
C GLU A 254 -14.57 8.04 -9.59
N GLY A 255 -14.99 6.81 -9.30
CA GLY A 255 -14.72 5.65 -10.15
C GLY A 255 -13.25 5.18 -10.09
N ILE A 256 -12.52 5.57 -9.03
CA ILE A 256 -11.12 5.22 -8.81
C ILE A 256 -11.08 4.09 -7.78
N VAL A 257 -10.48 2.95 -8.13
CA VAL A 257 -10.30 1.81 -7.22
C VAL A 257 -9.21 2.14 -6.19
N PRO A 258 -9.53 2.33 -4.90
CA PRO A 258 -8.52 2.48 -3.87
C PRO A 258 -7.89 1.12 -3.54
N ILE A 259 -6.56 1.08 -3.53
CA ILE A 259 -5.78 -0.10 -3.16
C ILE A 259 -4.98 0.20 -1.90
N VAL A 260 -5.56 -0.13 -0.76
CA VAL A 260 -5.01 0.14 0.55
C VAL A 260 -3.96 -0.92 0.87
N ALA A 261 -2.75 -0.50 1.20
CA ALA A 261 -1.78 -1.42 1.79
C ALA A 261 -2.26 -1.74 3.22
N GLY A 262 -2.57 -3.01 3.48
CA GLY A 262 -3.11 -3.46 4.76
C GLY A 262 -2.07 -3.44 5.87
N PHE A 263 -2.43 -3.91 7.07
CA PHE A 263 -1.50 -4.09 8.21
C PHE A 263 -0.90 -2.79 8.79
N GLN A 264 -1.10 -1.65 8.16
CA GLN A 264 -0.59 -0.35 8.59
C GLN A 264 -1.70 0.60 9.01
N GLY A 265 -1.34 1.53 9.87
CA GLY A 265 -2.12 2.69 10.24
C GLY A 265 -1.22 3.81 10.73
N TYR A 266 -1.79 4.77 11.45
CA TYR A 266 -1.04 5.87 12.04
C TYR A 266 -1.66 6.33 13.35
N PHE A 267 -0.86 7.01 14.16
CA PHE A 267 -1.34 7.80 15.29
C PHE A 267 -0.67 9.17 15.29
N HIS A 268 -1.31 10.15 15.93
CA HIS A 268 -0.71 11.47 16.12
C HIS A 268 0.18 11.46 17.37
N ASP A 269 1.47 11.70 17.22
CA ASP A 269 2.39 11.91 18.35
C ASP A 269 2.32 13.37 18.80
N GLU A 270 1.62 13.60 19.90
CA GLU A 270 1.44 14.92 20.52
C GLU A 270 2.77 15.58 20.91
N ARG A 271 3.81 14.79 21.23
CA ARG A 271 5.11 15.33 21.64
C ARG A 271 5.84 15.95 20.45
N THR A 272 5.71 15.37 19.27
CA THR A 272 6.37 15.85 18.05
C THR A 272 5.46 16.70 17.18
N GLY A 273 4.14 16.63 17.39
CA GLY A 273 3.12 17.26 16.55
C GLY A 273 3.05 16.65 15.15
N ARG A 274 3.45 15.37 15.02
CA ARG A 274 3.55 14.67 13.74
C ARG A 274 2.82 13.33 13.83
N ASP A 275 2.32 12.90 12.69
CA ASP A 275 1.77 11.56 12.57
C ASP A 275 2.91 10.55 12.43
N GLU A 276 2.80 9.48 13.20
CA GLU A 276 3.72 8.34 13.15
C GLU A 276 3.01 7.11 12.63
N ALA A 277 3.77 6.29 11.91
CA ALA A 277 3.25 5.07 11.34
C ALA A 277 3.27 3.93 12.35
N ALA A 278 2.25 3.07 12.28
CA ALA A 278 2.10 1.92 13.16
C ALA A 278 1.70 0.68 12.35
N ILE A 279 2.03 -0.50 12.88
CA ILE A 279 1.63 -1.78 12.31
C ILE A 279 0.69 -2.54 13.24
N LEU A 280 -0.31 -3.21 12.66
CA LEU A 280 -1.45 -3.84 13.33
C LEU A 280 -1.19 -5.28 13.82
N GLY A 281 0.08 -5.69 13.86
CA GLY A 281 0.48 -7.06 14.21
C GLY A 281 0.20 -8.10 13.13
N ARG A 282 0.69 -9.33 13.34
CA ARG A 282 0.65 -10.38 12.30
C ARG A 282 -0.79 -10.68 11.87
N GLY A 283 -1.02 -10.69 10.56
CA GLY A 283 -2.35 -10.84 9.98
C GLY A 283 -3.17 -9.54 9.88
N GLY A 284 -2.61 -8.41 10.32
CA GLY A 284 -3.30 -7.11 10.41
C GLY A 284 -3.96 -6.60 9.13
N SER A 285 -3.60 -7.11 7.95
CA SER A 285 -4.34 -6.81 6.72
C SER A 285 -5.79 -7.32 6.76
N ASN A 286 -6.07 -8.41 7.47
CA ASN A 286 -7.45 -8.86 7.72
C ASN A 286 -8.20 -7.82 8.56
N LEU A 287 -7.58 -7.33 9.64
CA LEU A 287 -8.16 -6.29 10.49
C LEU A 287 -8.41 -5.00 9.71
N THR A 288 -7.47 -4.56 8.86
CA THR A 288 -7.67 -3.40 7.97
C THR A 288 -8.92 -3.56 7.09
N ALA A 289 -9.14 -4.75 6.53
CA ALA A 289 -10.29 -5.00 5.64
C ALA A 289 -11.63 -4.93 6.38
N VAL A 290 -11.72 -5.55 7.56
CA VAL A 290 -12.92 -5.49 8.40
C VAL A 290 -13.19 -4.05 8.86
N ALA A 291 -12.16 -3.32 9.29
CA ALA A 291 -12.32 -1.95 9.77
C ALA A 291 -12.75 -0.98 8.66
N LEU A 292 -12.21 -1.13 7.45
CA LEU A 292 -12.66 -0.35 6.28
C LEU A 292 -14.09 -0.73 5.87
N ALA A 293 -14.47 -2.01 5.91
CA ALA A 293 -15.85 -2.42 5.62
C ALA A 293 -16.84 -1.75 6.59
N HIS A 294 -16.54 -1.79 7.90
CA HIS A 294 -17.31 -1.09 8.91
C HIS A 294 -17.41 0.41 8.63
N ALA A 295 -16.28 1.10 8.42
CA ALA A 295 -16.26 2.55 8.20
C ALA A 295 -16.95 2.99 6.90
N LEU A 296 -17.05 2.09 5.91
CA LEU A 296 -17.78 2.30 4.65
C LEU A 296 -19.24 1.84 4.72
N GLY A 297 -19.73 1.43 5.89
CA GLY A 297 -21.10 0.96 6.09
C GLY A 297 -21.43 -0.36 5.39
N GLN A 298 -20.42 -1.16 5.05
CA GLN A 298 -20.61 -2.47 4.46
C GLN A 298 -20.83 -3.51 5.56
N ARG A 299 -21.63 -4.54 5.28
CA ARG A 299 -21.97 -5.60 6.23
C ARG A 299 -21.13 -6.86 6.08
N GLU A 300 -20.26 -6.88 5.08
CA GLU A 300 -19.41 -8.02 4.79
C GLU A 300 -18.10 -7.57 4.13
N CYS A 301 -17.07 -8.41 4.24
CA CYS A 301 -15.85 -8.30 3.44
C CYS A 301 -15.40 -9.67 2.94
N CYS A 302 -14.61 -9.68 1.86
CA CYS A 302 -14.05 -10.89 1.27
C CYS A 302 -12.54 -10.97 1.53
N MET A 303 -12.07 -12.09 2.03
CA MET A 303 -10.67 -12.42 2.22
C MET A 303 -10.28 -13.52 1.23
N TYR A 304 -9.41 -13.18 0.30
CA TYR A 304 -8.83 -14.07 -0.69
C TYR A 304 -7.47 -14.59 -0.19
N SER A 305 -7.35 -15.90 -0.04
CA SER A 305 -6.13 -16.59 0.40
C SER A 305 -5.76 -17.73 -0.55
N ASP A 306 -4.83 -18.59 -0.13
CA ASP A 306 -4.43 -19.85 -0.77
C ASP A 306 -5.33 -21.03 -0.40
N VAL A 307 -6.24 -20.87 0.56
CA VAL A 307 -7.29 -21.84 0.88
C VAL A 307 -8.65 -21.32 0.43
N ASP A 308 -9.60 -22.23 0.22
CA ASP A 308 -10.94 -21.91 -0.29
C ASP A 308 -12.02 -21.89 0.80
N GLY A 309 -11.63 -21.83 2.07
CA GLY A 309 -12.55 -21.79 3.20
C GLY A 309 -11.91 -22.14 4.54
N VAL A 310 -12.76 -22.30 5.54
CA VAL A 310 -12.42 -22.85 6.86
C VAL A 310 -12.74 -24.34 6.85
N TYR A 311 -11.85 -25.13 7.46
CA TYR A 311 -11.96 -26.58 7.57
C TYR A 311 -11.99 -27.00 9.05
N ASP A 312 -12.58 -28.15 9.34
CA ASP A 312 -12.59 -28.76 10.68
C ASP A 312 -11.18 -29.13 11.18
N LYS A 313 -10.27 -29.43 10.25
CA LYS A 313 -8.84 -29.71 10.47
C LYS A 313 -8.01 -29.28 9.26
N ASP A 314 -6.68 -29.21 9.41
CA ASP A 314 -5.79 -28.75 8.33
C ASP A 314 -5.88 -29.67 7.10
N PRO A 315 -6.41 -29.20 5.95
CA PRO A 315 -6.59 -30.02 4.76
C PRO A 315 -5.26 -30.47 4.11
N ASN A 316 -4.14 -29.81 4.44
CA ASN A 316 -2.82 -30.24 3.94
C ASN A 316 -2.26 -31.44 4.71
N GLN A 317 -2.71 -31.64 5.95
CA GLN A 317 -2.29 -32.75 6.81
C GLN A 317 -3.30 -33.90 6.79
N PHE A 318 -4.58 -33.58 6.62
CA PHE A 318 -5.69 -34.54 6.69
C PHE A 318 -6.52 -34.48 5.41
N PRO A 319 -6.35 -35.45 4.48
CA PRO A 319 -7.10 -35.47 3.21
C PRO A 319 -8.62 -35.57 3.36
N ASP A 320 -9.11 -36.02 4.51
CA ASP A 320 -10.53 -36.14 4.83
C ASP A 320 -11.10 -34.90 5.57
N ALA A 321 -10.35 -33.79 5.59
CA ALA A 321 -10.81 -32.52 6.14
C ALA A 321 -12.09 -32.05 5.43
N LYS A 322 -13.06 -31.59 6.22
CA LYS A 322 -14.36 -31.13 5.74
C LYS A 322 -14.41 -29.62 5.79
N LYS A 323 -14.71 -29.01 4.65
CA LYS A 323 -14.91 -27.57 4.53
C LYS A 323 -16.26 -27.17 5.09
N TYR A 324 -16.30 -26.09 5.86
CA TYR A 324 -17.54 -25.44 6.26
C TYR A 324 -18.06 -24.55 5.11
N GLU A 325 -19.33 -24.66 4.75
CA GLU A 325 -19.97 -23.66 3.88
C GLU A 325 -20.22 -22.35 4.65
N MET A 326 -20.63 -22.50 5.90
CA MET A 326 -20.86 -21.42 6.85
C MET A 326 -20.47 -21.87 8.25
N ILE A 327 -19.92 -20.96 9.05
CA ILE A 327 -19.57 -21.15 10.47
C ILE A 327 -19.85 -19.87 11.25
N TYR A 328 -20.35 -19.96 12.48
CA TYR A 328 -20.44 -18.78 13.33
C TYR A 328 -19.05 -18.41 13.85
N ALA A 329 -18.78 -17.11 13.97
CA ALA A 329 -17.49 -16.62 14.44
C ALA A 329 -17.10 -17.19 15.82
N GLN A 330 -18.08 -17.41 16.70
CA GLN A 330 -17.88 -17.98 18.04
C GLN A 330 -17.35 -19.43 17.98
N ASP A 331 -17.85 -20.22 17.05
CA ASP A 331 -17.47 -21.62 16.86
C ASP A 331 -16.01 -21.76 16.38
N LEU A 332 -15.39 -20.69 15.87
CA LEU A 332 -13.98 -20.69 15.50
C LEU A 332 -13.05 -20.92 16.71
N TRP A 333 -13.47 -20.52 17.92
CA TRP A 333 -12.71 -20.79 19.16
C TRP A 333 -12.88 -22.23 19.65
N GLU A 334 -13.91 -22.93 19.18
CA GLU A 334 -14.14 -24.34 19.50
C GLU A 334 -13.34 -25.28 18.57
N LEU A 335 -12.83 -24.76 17.45
CA LEU A 335 -11.88 -25.47 16.63
C LEU A 335 -10.62 -25.75 17.45
N GLY A 336 -10.14 -27.00 17.44
CA GLY A 336 -8.97 -27.41 18.22
C GLY A 336 -7.71 -26.58 17.93
N LYS A 337 -7.63 -25.95 16.76
CA LYS A 337 -6.61 -24.96 16.40
C LYS A 337 -7.24 -23.82 15.62
N TRP A 338 -6.87 -22.58 15.98
CA TRP A 338 -7.30 -21.38 15.27
C TRP A 338 -6.94 -21.44 13.77
N PRO A 339 -7.87 -21.16 12.84
CA PRO A 339 -7.59 -21.20 11.41
C PRO A 339 -6.56 -20.14 11.01
N GLY A 340 -5.43 -20.57 10.44
CA GLY A 340 -4.36 -19.66 10.03
C GLY A 340 -4.73 -18.67 8.92
N VAL A 341 -5.87 -18.88 8.25
CA VAL A 341 -6.36 -18.05 7.15
C VAL A 341 -6.91 -16.68 7.59
N ILE A 342 -7.33 -16.56 8.85
CA ILE A 342 -7.97 -15.35 9.39
C ILE A 342 -7.34 -14.98 10.73
N GLN A 343 -7.07 -13.69 10.95
CA GLN A 343 -6.56 -13.20 12.22
C GLN A 343 -7.66 -13.16 13.30
N GLU A 344 -7.37 -13.66 14.51
CA GLU A 344 -8.32 -13.62 15.65
C GLU A 344 -8.81 -12.21 15.96
N GLU A 345 -7.91 -11.22 15.99
CA GLU A 345 -8.27 -9.82 16.23
C GLU A 345 -9.23 -9.26 15.18
N ALA A 346 -9.08 -9.69 13.92
CA ALA A 346 -10.00 -9.31 12.85
C ALA A 346 -11.40 -9.90 13.07
N VAL A 347 -11.50 -11.14 13.55
CA VAL A 347 -12.79 -11.77 13.92
C VAL A 347 -13.42 -11.06 15.11
N ARG A 348 -12.65 -10.74 16.15
CA ARG A 348 -13.15 -9.98 17.31
C ARG A 348 -13.70 -8.61 16.90
N TYR A 349 -12.97 -7.89 16.05
CA TYR A 349 -13.43 -6.61 15.51
C TYR A 349 -14.69 -6.79 14.65
N ALA A 350 -14.73 -7.82 13.80
CA ALA A 350 -15.87 -8.13 12.95
C ALA A 350 -17.13 -8.45 13.75
N MET A 351 -17.03 -9.24 14.82
CA MET A 351 -18.13 -9.52 15.73
C MET A 351 -18.63 -8.25 16.42
N LYS A 352 -17.72 -7.39 16.89
CA LYS A 352 -18.06 -6.14 17.56
C LYS A 352 -18.91 -5.21 16.68
N PHE A 353 -18.65 -5.19 15.37
CA PHE A 353 -19.32 -4.28 14.42
C PHE A 353 -20.27 -4.99 13.44
N GLY A 354 -20.53 -6.29 13.63
CA GLY A 354 -21.45 -7.07 12.80
C GLY A 354 -21.04 -7.16 11.33
N ILE A 355 -19.74 -7.37 11.05
CA ILE A 355 -19.18 -7.50 9.70
C ILE A 355 -18.94 -8.97 9.40
N ASP A 356 -19.72 -9.57 8.50
CA ASP A 356 -19.47 -10.96 8.12
C ASP A 356 -18.24 -11.10 7.21
N ILE A 357 -17.59 -12.26 7.23
CA ILE A 357 -16.34 -12.46 6.52
C ILE A 357 -16.44 -13.66 5.59
N TRP A 358 -16.26 -13.41 4.30
CA TRP A 358 -16.09 -14.46 3.31
C TRP A 358 -14.62 -14.88 3.21
N ILE A 359 -14.32 -16.15 3.44
CA ILE A 359 -13.02 -16.75 3.14
C ILE A 359 -13.10 -17.43 1.78
N LYS A 360 -12.33 -16.96 0.80
CA LYS A 360 -12.41 -17.41 -0.60
C LYS A 360 -11.04 -17.74 -1.17
N HIS A 361 -11.03 -18.57 -2.20
CA HIS A 361 -9.81 -18.91 -2.91
C HIS A 361 -9.35 -17.77 -3.81
N GLY A 362 -8.11 -17.34 -3.65
CA GLY A 362 -7.56 -16.20 -4.37
C GLY A 362 -7.21 -16.44 -5.84
N ARG A 363 -7.28 -17.68 -6.33
CA ARG A 363 -7.03 -18.04 -7.75
C ARG A 363 -8.20 -18.73 -8.45
N ARG A 364 -9.25 -19.06 -7.70
CA ARG A 364 -10.40 -19.83 -8.16
C ARG A 364 -11.68 -19.07 -7.79
N PRO A 365 -11.97 -17.95 -8.47
CA PRO A 365 -13.09 -17.07 -8.11
C PRO A 365 -14.45 -17.79 -8.14
N GLU A 366 -14.56 -18.87 -8.89
CA GLU A 366 -15.74 -19.74 -9.00
C GLU A 366 -16.02 -20.57 -7.76
N VAL A 367 -15.02 -20.78 -6.89
CA VAL A 367 -15.20 -21.57 -5.67
C VAL A 367 -15.95 -20.72 -4.63
N PRO A 368 -17.08 -21.19 -4.06
CA PRO A 368 -17.96 -20.38 -3.21
C PRO A 368 -17.30 -19.77 -1.97
N GLY A 369 -16.36 -20.48 -1.34
CA GLY A 369 -15.74 -20.05 -0.08
C GLY A 369 -16.40 -20.65 1.17
N THR A 370 -16.09 -20.05 2.32
CA THR A 370 -16.81 -20.20 3.60
C THR A 370 -17.28 -18.83 4.07
N LEU A 371 -18.53 -18.75 4.54
CA LEU A 371 -19.04 -17.57 5.24
C LEU A 371 -18.83 -17.70 6.74
N VAL A 372 -18.06 -16.78 7.33
CA VAL A 372 -17.97 -16.61 8.78
C VAL A 372 -19.02 -15.59 9.22
N LEU A 373 -20.05 -16.05 9.92
CA LEU A 373 -21.12 -15.20 10.45
C LEU A 373 -20.65 -14.54 11.75
N CYS A 374 -20.42 -13.23 11.70
CA CYS A 374 -20.03 -12.42 12.86
C CYS A 374 -21.25 -11.74 13.49
N ARG A 375 -22.33 -11.57 12.73
CA ARG A 375 -23.63 -11.12 13.23
C ARG A 375 -24.32 -12.28 13.95
N THR A 376 -24.46 -12.21 15.27
CA THR A 376 -25.30 -13.18 15.99
C THR A 376 -26.79 -12.92 15.69
N LYS A 377 -27.66 -13.90 15.99
CA LYS A 377 -29.12 -13.70 15.98
C LYS A 377 -29.61 -12.61 16.94
N GLU A 378 -28.78 -12.19 17.90
CA GLU A 378 -29.11 -11.19 18.93
C GLU A 378 -28.63 -9.78 18.57
N CYS A 379 -27.73 -9.63 17.59
CA CYS A 379 -27.19 -8.32 17.18
C CYS A 379 -28.08 -7.52 16.21
N ILE A 380 -29.38 -7.80 16.12
CA ILE A 380 -30.33 -7.06 15.25
C ILE A 380 -30.89 -5.78 15.93
N PHE A 381 -30.66 -5.59 17.24
CA PHE A 381 -31.16 -4.40 17.94
C PHE A 381 -30.10 -3.82 18.89
N VAL A 382 -29.28 -2.90 18.39
CA VAL A 382 -28.78 -1.77 19.19
C VAL A 382 -28.79 -0.53 18.31
#